data_AF-A0A9W4T4F1-F1
#
_entry.id   AF-A0A9W4T4F1-F1
#
_cell.length_a   1.000
_cell.length_b   1.000
_cell.length_c   1.000
_cell.angle_alpha   90.00
_cell.angle_beta   90.00
_cell.angle_gamma   90.00
#
_symmetry.space_group_name_H-M   'P 1'
#
loop_
_entity.id
_entity.type
_entity.pdbx_description
1 polymer ?
#
loop_
_entity_poly.entity_id
_entity_poly.type
_entity_poly.pdbx_seq_one_letter_code
_entity_poly.pdbx_strand_id
1 'polypeptide(L)'
;MKETEFPPIHEFYSTFKGKISQDDYKHAQKVWKEFRCKNLSKYHDLYLKTDILSLADDWIEFRKMYMKYYVLDPSHYVSAPSSSWNEMLKVSGVRIELFTDMTMHDFTEKAKH
;
A
#
# COMPACT_ATOMS: atom_id res chain seq x y z
N MET A 1 -20.62 -9.16 -13.10
CA MET A 1 -21.76 -8.35 -12.60
C MET A 1 -22.51 -7.77 -13.79
N LYS A 2 -23.77 -8.16 -13.96
CA LYS A 2 -24.63 -7.75 -15.10
C LYS A 2 -25.61 -6.64 -14.71
N GLU A 3 -25.60 -6.18 -13.46
CA GLU A 3 -26.48 -5.11 -12.98
C GLU A 3 -26.22 -3.84 -13.78
N THR A 4 -27.26 -3.35 -14.46
CA THR A 4 -27.21 -2.17 -15.33
C THR A 4 -27.57 -0.89 -14.58
N GLU A 5 -28.10 -1.01 -13.37
CA GLU A 5 -28.50 0.10 -12.53
C GLU A 5 -27.43 0.39 -11.48
N PHE A 6 -27.34 1.67 -11.08
CA PHE A 6 -26.44 2.08 -10.01
C PHE A 6 -27.04 1.69 -8.66
N PRO A 7 -26.30 1.00 -7.77
CA PRO A 7 -26.88 0.49 -6.53
C PRO A 7 -27.36 1.62 -5.60
N PRO A 8 -28.36 1.36 -4.75
CA PRO A 8 -28.80 2.30 -3.72
C PRO A 8 -27.74 2.47 -2.63
N ILE A 9 -27.71 3.64 -1.98
CA ILE A 9 -26.68 3.99 -0.99
C ILE A 9 -26.54 3.01 0.17
N HIS A 10 -27.62 2.32 0.57
CA HIS A 10 -27.58 1.38 1.69
C HIS A 10 -26.80 0.09 1.38
N GLU A 11 -26.51 -0.20 0.11
CA GLU A 11 -25.63 -1.30 -0.30
C GLU A 11 -24.14 -0.91 -0.22
N PHE A 12 -23.82 0.37 -0.07
CA PHE A 12 -22.44 0.84 0.10
C PHE A 12 -22.02 0.79 1.58
N TYR A 13 -21.55 -0.39 1.99
CA TYR A 13 -21.07 -0.65 3.35
C TYR A 13 -19.78 -1.48 3.33
N SER A 14 -18.88 -1.22 4.28
CA SER A 14 -17.73 -2.09 4.55
C SER A 14 -17.58 -2.32 6.05
N THR A 15 -17.04 -3.48 6.43
CA THR A 15 -16.74 -3.81 7.84
C THR A 15 -15.76 -2.82 8.48
N PHE A 16 -14.86 -2.25 7.68
CA PHE A 16 -13.80 -1.37 8.19
C PHE A 16 -14.21 0.10 8.29
N LYS A 17 -14.94 0.63 7.30
CA LYS A 17 -15.32 2.05 7.24
C LYS A 17 -16.80 2.31 7.55
N GLY A 18 -17.62 1.27 7.67
CA GLY A 18 -19.07 1.41 7.83
C GLY A 18 -19.75 1.88 6.55
N LYS A 19 -20.81 2.68 6.70
CA LYS A 19 -21.58 3.28 5.59
C LYS A 19 -20.84 4.48 5.01
N ILE A 20 -20.97 4.70 3.71
CA ILE A 20 -20.41 5.88 3.05
C ILE A 20 -21.22 7.14 3.34
N SER A 21 -20.62 8.31 3.15
CA SER A 21 -21.34 9.59 3.24
C SER A 21 -22.23 9.82 2.02
N GLN A 22 -23.19 10.74 2.15
CA GLN A 22 -24.04 11.14 1.01
C GLN A 22 -23.23 11.79 -0.11
N ASP A 23 -22.13 12.48 0.22
CA ASP A 23 -21.29 13.16 -0.75
C ASP A 23 -20.40 12.17 -1.52
N ASP A 24 -19.89 11.13 -0.86
CA ASP A 24 -19.21 10.01 -1.53
C ASP A 24 -20.15 9.31 -2.52
N TYR A 25 -21.43 9.11 -2.14
CA TYR A 25 -22.42 8.49 -3.01
C TYR A 25 -22.73 9.36 -4.23
N LYS A 26 -22.91 10.68 -4.04
CA LYS A 26 -23.09 11.63 -5.16
C LYS A 26 -21.88 11.63 -6.10
N HIS A 27 -20.68 11.54 -5.55
CA HIS A 27 -19.45 11.44 -6.33
C HIS A 27 -19.44 10.17 -7.18
N ALA A 28 -19.75 9.01 -6.58
CA ALA A 28 -19.83 7.73 -7.28
C ALA A 28 -20.88 7.74 -8.40
N GLN A 29 -22.06 8.34 -8.16
CA GLN A 29 -23.09 8.55 -9.19
C GLN A 29 -22.60 9.44 -10.34
N LYS A 30 -21.86 10.52 -10.02
CA LYS A 30 -21.27 11.40 -11.03
C LYS A 30 -20.28 10.62 -11.89
N VAL A 31 -19.36 9.86 -11.28
CA VAL A 31 -18.38 9.03 -12.01
C VAL A 31 -19.09 8.04 -12.93
N TRP A 32 -20.10 7.32 -12.42
CA TRP A 32 -20.90 6.39 -13.23
C TRP A 32 -21.48 7.05 -14.49
N LYS A 33 -22.04 8.25 -14.33
CA LYS A 33 -22.68 9.00 -15.42
C LYS A 33 -21.67 9.55 -16.42
N GLU A 34 -20.61 10.23 -15.94
CA GLU A 34 -19.59 10.88 -16.78
C GLU A 34 -18.84 9.85 -17.65
N PHE A 35 -18.48 8.71 -17.06
CA PHE A 35 -17.79 7.63 -17.76
C PHE A 35 -18.74 6.68 -18.50
N ARG A 36 -20.06 6.96 -18.48
CA ARG A 36 -21.11 6.20 -19.16
C ARG A 36 -21.04 4.70 -18.86
N CYS A 37 -20.84 4.36 -17.60
CA CYS A 37 -20.75 2.98 -17.14
C CYS A 37 -22.06 2.24 -17.46
N LYS A 38 -21.98 1.16 -18.24
CA LYS A 38 -23.16 0.39 -18.67
C LYS A 38 -23.64 -0.61 -17.63
N ASN A 39 -22.76 -1.01 -16.73
CA ASN A 39 -23.01 -1.98 -15.68
C ASN A 39 -21.95 -1.85 -14.57
N LEU A 40 -22.20 -2.51 -13.44
CA LEU A 40 -21.30 -2.51 -12.29
C LEU A 40 -19.91 -3.02 -12.62
N SER A 41 -19.77 -3.97 -13.56
CA SER A 41 -18.46 -4.46 -13.99
C SER A 41 -17.62 -3.33 -14.59
N LYS A 42 -18.19 -2.47 -15.44
CA LYS A 42 -17.47 -1.35 -16.05
C LYS A 42 -17.12 -0.26 -15.06
N TYR A 43 -17.96 -0.04 -14.07
CA TYR A 43 -17.65 0.87 -12.98
C TYR A 43 -16.53 0.34 -12.08
N HIS A 44 -16.55 -0.96 -11.77
CA HIS A 44 -15.49 -1.65 -11.03
C HIS A 44 -14.16 -1.62 -11.77
N ASP A 45 -14.14 -1.95 -13.08
CA ASP A 45 -12.93 -1.88 -13.91
C ASP A 45 -12.32 -0.47 -13.89
N LEU A 46 -13.17 0.57 -13.95
CA LEU A 46 -12.74 1.96 -13.90
C LEU A 46 -12.10 2.29 -12.55
N TYR A 47 -12.78 1.96 -11.44
CA TYR A 47 -12.26 2.15 -10.09
C TYR A 47 -10.89 1.47 -9.93
N LEU A 48 -10.80 0.19 -10.31
CA LEU A 48 -9.58 -0.60 -10.19
C LEU A 48 -8.44 0.00 -11.01
N LYS A 49 -8.73 0.47 -12.23
CA LYS A 49 -7.72 1.14 -13.06
C LYS A 49 -7.23 2.43 -12.42
N THR A 50 -8.13 3.24 -11.86
CA THR A 50 -7.75 4.47 -11.17
C THR A 50 -6.88 4.18 -9.94
N ASP A 51 -7.27 3.20 -9.12
CA ASP A 51 -6.50 2.79 -7.94
C ASP A 51 -5.09 2.30 -8.30
N ILE A 52 -4.97 1.44 -9.32
CA ILE A 52 -3.67 0.95 -9.81
C ILE A 52 -2.80 2.10 -10.33
N LEU A 53 -3.37 3.03 -11.10
CA LEU A 53 -2.62 4.16 -11.64
C LEU A 53 -2.12 5.09 -10.52
N SER A 54 -2.97 5.41 -9.55
CA SER A 54 -2.57 6.21 -8.39
C SER A 54 -1.48 5.53 -7.57
N LEU A 55 -1.61 4.23 -7.28
CA LEU A 55 -0.56 3.47 -6.59
C LEU A 55 0.74 3.39 -7.39
N ALA A 56 0.66 3.27 -8.72
CA ALA A 56 1.84 3.25 -9.57
C ALA A 56 2.58 4.59 -9.56
N ASP A 57 1.84 5.71 -9.64
CA ASP A 57 2.42 7.05 -9.57
C ASP A 57 3.12 7.29 -8.22
N ASP A 58 2.44 6.95 -7.12
CA ASP A 58 3.02 7.04 -5.76
C ASP A 58 4.26 6.15 -5.61
N TRP A 59 4.22 4.92 -6.14
CA TRP A 59 5.36 4.00 -6.07
C TRP A 59 6.56 4.46 -6.89
N ILE A 60 6.32 5.08 -8.06
CA ILE A 60 7.38 5.66 -8.89
C ILE A 60 8.11 6.77 -8.14
N GLU A 61 7.36 7.68 -7.49
CA GLU A 61 7.97 8.75 -6.69
C GLU A 61 8.69 8.20 -5.46
N PHE A 62 8.12 7.20 -4.79
CA PHE A 62 8.77 6.51 -3.68
C PHE A 62 10.11 5.87 -4.10
N ARG A 63 10.15 5.19 -5.25
CA ARG A 63 11.38 4.59 -5.80
C ARG A 63 12.42 5.64 -6.17
N LYS A 64 12.03 6.77 -6.76
CA LYS A 64 12.94 7.90 -7.04
C LYS A 64 13.55 8.47 -5.75
N MET A 65 12.72 8.67 -4.73
CA MET A 65 13.15 9.13 -3.41
C MET A 65 14.17 8.14 -2.81
N TYR A 66 13.85 6.84 -2.81
CA TYR A 66 14.74 5.80 -2.30
C TYR A 66 16.10 5.76 -2.98
N MET A 67 16.10 5.83 -4.31
CA MET A 67 17.33 5.86 -5.09
C MET A 67 18.17 7.11 -4.77
N LYS A 68 17.52 8.26 -4.56
CA LYS A 68 18.19 9.51 -4.22
C LYS A 68 18.85 9.49 -2.83
N TYR A 69 18.15 9.00 -1.81
CA TYR A 69 18.61 9.10 -0.42
C TYR A 69 19.41 7.89 0.05
N TYR A 70 19.03 6.69 -0.40
CA TYR A 70 19.62 5.45 0.08
C TYR A 70 20.41 4.71 -1.00
N VAL A 71 20.27 5.09 -2.28
CA VAL A 71 20.87 4.37 -3.43
C VAL A 71 20.47 2.89 -3.37
N LEU A 72 19.22 2.63 -3.01
CA LEU A 72 18.61 1.31 -2.91
C LEU A 72 17.30 1.31 -3.71
N ASP A 73 16.92 0.15 -4.24
CA ASP A 73 15.60 -0.03 -4.85
C ASP A 73 14.65 -0.67 -3.83
N PRO A 74 13.56 0.01 -3.42
CA PRO A 74 12.59 -0.57 -2.49
C PRO A 74 11.91 -1.81 -3.08
N SER A 75 11.90 -1.97 -4.41
CA SER A 75 11.31 -3.12 -5.10
C SER A 75 12.09 -4.43 -4.93
N HIS A 76 13.31 -4.38 -4.38
CA HIS A 76 14.10 -5.57 -4.05
C HIS A 76 13.76 -6.15 -2.67
N TYR A 77 12.84 -5.53 -1.94
CA TYR A 77 12.48 -5.92 -0.58
C TYR A 77 11.00 -6.32 -0.53
N VAL A 78 10.70 -7.34 0.26
CA VAL A 78 9.33 -7.85 0.42
C VAL A 78 8.47 -6.94 1.31
N SER A 79 9.10 -6.15 2.18
CA SER A 79 8.41 -5.31 3.18
C SER A 79 9.26 -4.12 3.61
N ALA A 80 8.60 -3.10 4.19
CA ALA A 80 9.28 -1.93 4.73
C ALA A 80 10.31 -2.28 5.83
N PRO A 81 10.06 -3.18 6.80
CA PRO A 81 11.10 -3.56 7.76
C PRO A 81 12.35 -4.16 7.11
N SER A 82 12.18 -5.00 6.07
CA SER A 82 13.33 -5.59 5.35
C SER A 82 14.14 -4.55 4.58
N SER A 83 13.49 -3.52 4.02
CA SER A 83 14.22 -2.42 3.38
C SER A 83 14.90 -1.53 4.42
N SER A 84 14.19 -1.13 5.48
CA SER A 84 14.70 -0.27 6.55
C SER A 84 15.90 -0.87 7.27
N TRP A 85 15.95 -2.19 7.43
CA TRP A 85 17.13 -2.87 7.96
C TRP A 85 18.37 -2.63 7.09
N ASN A 86 18.25 -2.80 5.77
CA ASN A 86 19.38 -2.61 4.87
C ASN A 86 19.74 -1.12 4.70
N GLU A 87 18.75 -0.24 4.71
CA GLU A 87 18.96 1.21 4.77
C GLU A 87 19.75 1.60 6.01
N MET A 88 19.35 1.11 7.19
CA MET A 88 20.05 1.34 8.46
C MET A 88 21.51 0.90 8.38
N LEU A 89 21.78 -0.31 7.90
CA LEU A 89 23.15 -0.81 7.73
C LEU A 89 23.96 0.06 6.77
N LYS A 90 23.37 0.46 5.65
CA LYS A 90 24.03 1.29 4.64
C LYS A 90 24.34 2.70 5.12
N VAL A 91 23.39 3.33 5.82
CA VAL A 91 23.53 4.70 6.34
C VAL A 91 24.49 4.75 7.52
N SER A 92 24.42 3.78 8.44
CA SER A 92 25.30 3.73 9.61
C SER A 92 26.71 3.22 9.31
N GLY A 93 26.87 2.43 8.25
CA GLY A 93 28.12 1.73 7.94
C GLY A 93 28.47 0.61 8.93
N VAL A 94 27.56 0.29 9.87
CA VAL A 94 27.75 -0.77 10.86
C VAL A 94 27.80 -2.12 10.16
N ARG A 95 28.77 -2.95 10.53
CA ARG A 95 28.83 -4.36 10.15
C ARG A 95 28.36 -5.18 11.34
N ILE A 96 27.25 -5.89 11.19
CA ILE A 96 26.78 -6.82 12.21
C ILE A 96 27.58 -8.10 12.05
N GLU A 97 28.31 -8.46 13.10
CA GLU A 97 29.10 -9.68 13.16
C GLU A 97 28.21 -10.88 13.55
N LEU A 98 28.63 -12.07 13.13
CA LEU A 98 28.02 -13.31 13.59
C LEU A 98 28.40 -13.51 15.06
N PHE A 99 27.49 -14.07 15.85
CA PHE A 99 27.82 -14.49 17.21
C PHE A 99 28.92 -15.54 17.17
N THR A 100 30.03 -15.24 17.84
CA THR A 100 31.21 -16.14 17.92
C THR A 100 31.17 -17.03 19.16
N ASP A 101 30.35 -16.70 20.15
CA ASP A 101 30.21 -17.46 21.38
C ASP A 101 28.81 -17.30 22.02
N MET A 102 28.52 -18.19 22.98
CA MET A 102 27.22 -18.27 23.64
C MET A 102 26.90 -17.03 24.49
N THR A 103 27.92 -16.30 24.97
CA THR A 103 27.73 -15.12 25.82
C THR A 103 27.05 -13.99 25.05
N MET A 104 27.43 -13.80 23.77
CA MET A 104 26.81 -12.80 22.89
C MET A 104 25.33 -13.11 22.62
N HIS A 105 25.04 -14.39 22.38
CA HIS A 105 23.68 -14.88 22.21
C HIS A 105 22.86 -14.64 23.49
N ASP A 106 23.34 -15.10 24.63
CA ASP A 106 22.64 -15.01 25.92
C ASP A 106 22.41 -13.56 26.36
N PHE A 107 23.37 -12.66 26.10
CA PHE A 107 23.20 -11.23 26.36
C PHE A 107 22.04 -10.65 25.52
N THR A 108 21.99 -11.00 24.23
CA THR A 108 20.96 -10.52 23.31
C THR A 108 19.58 -11.08 23.66
N GLU A 109 19.46 -12.37 23.99
CA GLU A 109 18.19 -12.98 24.39
C GLU A 109 17.65 -12.42 25.70
N LYS A 110 18.53 -12.18 26.69
CA LYS A 110 18.13 -11.55 27.97
C LYS A 110 17.59 -10.13 27.81
N ALA A 111 17.93 -9.43 26.74
CA ALA A 111 17.46 -8.09 26.44
C ALA A 111 16.13 -8.03 25.66
N LYS A 112 15.54 -9.18 25.28
CA LYS A 112 14.26 -9.23 24.55
C LYS A 112 13.03 -9.01 25.43
N HIS A 113 13.20 -8.90 26.74
CA HIS A 113 12.17 -8.70 27.76
C HIS A 113 12.63 -7.72 28.84
#